data_AF-A0A378NB60-F1
#
_entry.id   AF-A0A378NB60-F1
#
_cell.length_a   1.000
_cell.length_b   1.000
_cell.length_c   1.000
_cell.angle_alpha   90.00
_cell.angle_beta   90.00
_cell.angle_gamma   90.00
#
_symmetry.space_group_name_H-M   'P 1'
#
loop_
_entity.id
_entity.type
_entity.pdbx_description
1 polymer ?
#
loop_
_entity_poly.entity_id
_entity_poly.type
_entity_poly.pdbx_seq_one_letter_code
_entity_poly.pdbx_strand_id
1 'polypeptide(L)'
;MKKTLLSTAIFFAHLLVVSPSIANGSAGKSIHINSAELAQIQWQDVPFSQTVKTDLSEQHKQAFTTAFAGIASPVAAYRIPANQGTLEIEIESR
;
A
#
# COMPACT_ATOMS: atom_id res chain seq x y z
N MET A 1 -26.47 36.17 48.03
CA MET A 1 -26.71 34.71 48.10
C MET A 1 -26.90 34.23 46.67
N LYS A 2 -25.84 33.75 46.00
CA LYS A 2 -25.45 32.34 45.77
C LYS A 2 -26.54 31.50 45.09
N LYS A 3 -26.11 30.81 44.02
CA LYS A 3 -26.73 29.72 43.22
C LYS A 3 -27.27 30.22 41.87
N THR A 4 -26.86 29.75 40.70
CA THR A 4 -26.13 28.51 40.37
C THR A 4 -25.65 28.61 38.92
N LEU A 5 -24.33 28.65 38.73
CA LEU A 5 -23.66 28.30 37.46
C LEU A 5 -23.83 26.79 37.29
N LEU A 6 -24.86 26.34 36.60
CA LEU A 6 -25.08 24.91 36.38
C LEU A 6 -25.74 24.65 35.02
N SER A 7 -25.13 25.09 33.93
CA SER A 7 -25.60 24.67 32.60
C SER A 7 -24.51 24.40 31.58
N THR A 8 -23.24 24.34 31.99
CA THR A 8 -22.10 24.18 31.07
C THR A 8 -21.39 22.83 31.19
N ALA A 9 -22.01 21.83 31.85
CA ALA A 9 -21.35 20.57 32.17
C ALA A 9 -21.89 19.32 31.45
N ILE A 10 -22.84 19.43 30.52
CA ILE A 10 -23.44 18.24 29.86
C ILE A 10 -23.03 18.10 28.38
N PHE A 11 -22.25 19.03 27.81
CA PHE A 11 -21.88 18.93 26.38
C PHE A 11 -20.50 18.32 26.09
N PHE A 12 -19.72 17.94 27.10
CA PHE A 12 -18.39 17.34 26.91
C PHE A 12 -18.36 15.81 27.04
N ALA A 13 -19.47 15.15 27.38
CA ALA A 13 -19.48 13.70 27.62
C ALA A 13 -19.63 12.84 26.35
N HIS A 14 -19.76 13.43 25.15
CA HIS A 14 -20.00 12.68 23.92
C HIS A 14 -18.80 12.57 22.96
N LEU A 15 -17.62 13.07 23.32
CA LEU A 15 -16.47 13.06 22.40
C LEU A 15 -15.47 11.89 22.58
N LEU A 16 -15.73 10.90 23.45
CA LEU A 16 -14.69 9.95 23.84
C LEU A 16 -15.09 8.46 23.84
N VAL A 17 -15.96 8.03 22.94
CA VAL A 17 -16.05 6.60 22.58
C VAL A 17 -16.13 6.43 21.07
N VAL A 18 -15.08 6.83 20.37
CA VAL A 18 -14.68 6.08 19.17
C VAL A 18 -13.55 5.17 19.64
N SER A 19 -13.91 3.95 20.02
CA SER A 19 -12.91 2.89 20.19
C SER A 19 -12.08 2.83 18.90
N PRO A 20 -10.75 2.96 18.94
CA PRO A 20 -9.90 2.80 17.77
C PRO A 20 -9.78 1.29 17.47
N SER A 21 -10.90 0.62 17.26
CA SER A 21 -10.94 -0.80 16.93
C SER A 21 -11.00 -0.99 15.42
N ILE A 22 -10.10 -0.33 14.68
CA ILE A 22 -9.74 -0.72 13.30
C ILE A 22 -8.22 -0.63 13.05
N ALA A 23 -7.43 -0.07 13.98
CA ALA A 23 -5.99 0.11 13.77
C ALA A 23 -5.11 -1.10 14.15
N ASN A 24 -5.69 -2.19 14.71
CA ASN A 24 -4.91 -3.30 15.26
C ASN A 24 -4.87 -4.59 14.40
N GLY A 25 -5.34 -4.53 13.15
CA GLY A 25 -5.19 -5.65 12.21
C GLY A 25 -3.87 -5.65 11.43
N SER A 26 -3.21 -4.49 11.29
CA SER A 26 -2.07 -4.33 10.37
C SER A 26 -0.95 -3.40 10.84
N ALA A 27 -1.11 -2.65 11.94
CA ALA A 27 -0.14 -1.65 12.38
C ALA A 27 1.13 -2.21 13.08
N GLY A 28 1.40 -3.52 13.03
CA GLY A 28 2.49 -4.13 13.81
C GLY A 28 3.24 -5.28 13.16
N LYS A 29 2.90 -5.69 11.93
CA LYS A 29 3.65 -6.73 11.23
C LYS A 29 4.50 -6.08 10.17
N SER A 30 5.80 -5.94 10.43
CA SER A 30 6.76 -5.57 9.40
C SER A 30 6.59 -6.55 8.24
N ILE A 31 6.19 -6.04 7.08
CA ILE A 31 6.14 -6.81 5.85
C ILE A 31 7.60 -7.07 5.48
N HIS A 32 8.10 -8.22 5.92
CA HIS A 32 9.42 -8.69 5.54
C HIS A 32 9.29 -9.42 4.20
N ILE A 33 9.69 -8.75 3.13
CA ILE A 33 9.86 -9.39 1.83
C ILE A 33 11.24 -10.03 1.80
N ASN A 34 11.30 -11.33 1.55
CA ASN A 34 12.56 -12.05 1.49
C ASN A 34 13.39 -11.57 0.29
N SER A 35 14.64 -11.16 0.53
CA SER A 35 15.55 -10.69 -0.52
C SER A 35 15.85 -11.76 -1.58
N ALA A 36 15.86 -13.04 -1.21
CA ALA A 36 16.01 -14.15 -2.15
C ALA A 36 14.79 -14.30 -3.07
N GLU A 37 13.58 -14.03 -2.58
CA GLU A 37 12.36 -14.03 -3.41
C GLU A 37 12.35 -12.81 -4.34
N LEU A 38 12.74 -11.63 -3.85
CA LEU A 38 12.89 -10.43 -4.69
C LEU A 38 13.94 -10.61 -5.79
N ALA A 39 15.02 -11.35 -5.52
CA ALA A 39 16.06 -11.63 -6.51
C ALA A 39 15.57 -12.52 -7.67
N GLN A 40 14.45 -13.24 -7.50
CA GLN A 40 13.84 -14.07 -8.54
C GLN A 40 12.92 -13.28 -9.48
N ILE A 41 12.64 -12.01 -9.17
CA ILE A 41 11.85 -11.14 -10.04
C ILE A 41 12.61 -10.90 -11.34
N GLN A 42 11.93 -11.14 -12.46
CA GLN A 42 12.44 -10.80 -13.78
C GLN A 42 12.27 -9.30 -14.02
N TRP A 43 13.38 -8.58 -13.90
CA TRP A 43 13.42 -7.15 -14.20
C TRP A 43 13.45 -6.92 -15.70
N GLN A 44 12.55 -6.07 -16.18
CA GLN A 44 12.56 -5.61 -17.57
C GLN A 44 13.25 -4.25 -17.65
N ASP A 45 14.30 -4.14 -18.47
CA ASP A 45 14.93 -2.86 -18.76
C ASP A 45 14.00 -2.00 -19.61
N VAL A 46 13.72 -0.77 -19.16
CA VAL A 46 12.90 0.21 -19.89
C VAL A 46 13.81 1.29 -20.47
N PRO A 47 14.03 1.31 -21.80
CA PRO A 47 14.86 2.32 -22.44
C PRO A 47 14.15 3.69 -22.50
N PHE A 48 14.94 4.75 -22.68
CA PHE A 48 14.44 6.11 -22.79
C PHE A 48 13.48 6.27 -23.96
N SER A 49 12.34 6.93 -23.69
CA SER A 49 11.33 7.30 -24.68
C SER A 49 10.58 6.13 -25.35
N GLN A 50 10.56 4.93 -24.73
CA GLN A 50 9.73 3.84 -25.21
C GLN A 50 8.55 3.57 -24.28
N THR A 51 7.36 3.42 -24.89
CA THR A 51 6.20 2.87 -24.21
C THR A 51 6.35 1.36 -24.14
N VAL A 52 6.45 0.83 -22.93
CA VAL A 52 6.49 -0.62 -22.68
C VAL A 52 5.12 -1.07 -22.20
N LYS A 53 4.54 -2.04 -22.90
CA LYS A 53 3.29 -2.69 -22.48
C LYS A 53 3.61 -4.06 -21.91
N THR A 54 3.16 -4.30 -20.68
CA THR A 54 3.31 -5.58 -19.99
C THR A 54 1.94 -6.14 -19.67
N ASP A 55 1.60 -7.26 -20.29
CA ASP A 55 0.39 -8.00 -19.97
C ASP A 55 0.65 -8.91 -18.75
N LEU A 56 -0.04 -8.63 -17.66
CA LEU A 56 0.01 -9.46 -16.46
C LEU A 56 -1.02 -10.57 -16.51
N SER A 57 -0.61 -11.77 -16.11
CA SER A 57 -1.47 -12.95 -16.08
C SER A 57 -1.17 -13.80 -14.84
N GLU A 58 -2.08 -14.71 -14.54
CA GLU A 58 -1.97 -15.67 -13.43
C GLU A 58 -0.66 -16.47 -13.42
N GLN A 59 -0.05 -16.67 -14.60
CA GLN A 59 1.23 -17.38 -14.76
C GLN A 59 2.41 -16.62 -14.14
N HIS A 60 2.27 -15.31 -13.92
CA HIS A 60 3.32 -14.43 -13.41
C HIS A 60 3.19 -14.14 -11.90
N LYS A 61 2.34 -14.90 -11.20
CA LYS A 61 2.12 -14.73 -9.75
C LYS A 61 3.40 -14.89 -8.95
N GLN A 62 3.62 -13.94 -8.04
CA GLN A 62 4.75 -13.96 -7.13
C GLN A 62 4.31 -14.21 -5.70
N ALA A 63 4.81 -15.29 -5.08
CA ALA A 63 4.39 -15.71 -3.75
C ALA A 63 4.66 -14.66 -2.66
N PHE A 64 5.76 -13.91 -2.78
CA PHE A 64 6.17 -12.89 -1.81
C PHE A 64 5.11 -11.78 -1.64
N THR A 65 4.25 -11.56 -2.62
CA THR A 65 3.16 -10.58 -2.54
C THR A 65 2.13 -10.93 -1.47
N THR A 66 2.00 -12.21 -1.11
CA THR A 66 1.11 -12.67 -0.02
C THR A 66 1.41 -11.97 1.29
N ALA A 67 2.69 -11.64 1.55
CA ALA A 67 3.11 -10.98 2.78
C ALA A 67 2.50 -9.58 2.98
N PHE A 68 2.11 -8.90 1.90
CA PHE A 68 1.53 -7.55 1.96
C PHE A 68 0.16 -7.40 1.31
N ALA A 69 -0.14 -8.20 0.29
CA ALA A 69 -1.41 -8.18 -0.43
C ALA A 69 -2.39 -9.26 0.06
N GLY A 70 -1.96 -10.19 0.93
CA GLY A 70 -2.78 -11.30 1.44
C GLY A 70 -3.01 -12.43 0.42
N ILE A 71 -2.60 -12.24 -0.83
CA ILE A 71 -2.70 -13.21 -1.92
C ILE A 71 -1.44 -13.15 -2.80
N ALA A 72 -1.14 -14.26 -3.49
CA ALA A 72 -0.14 -14.25 -4.56
C ALA A 72 -0.71 -13.54 -5.79
N SER A 73 -0.04 -12.47 -6.23
CA SER A 73 -0.45 -11.61 -7.34
C SER A 73 0.60 -11.56 -8.44
N PRO A 74 0.21 -11.37 -9.72
CA PRO A 74 1.14 -11.07 -10.80
C PRO A 74 1.94 -9.80 -10.51
N VAL A 75 3.22 -9.77 -10.91
CA VAL A 75 4.10 -8.61 -10.71
C VAL A 75 4.80 -8.25 -12.01
N ALA A 76 4.77 -6.95 -12.36
CA ALA A 76 5.66 -6.36 -13.36
C ALA A 76 6.76 -5.58 -12.64
N ALA A 77 8.01 -5.72 -13.07
CA ALA A 77 9.16 -5.03 -12.48
C ALA A 77 10.01 -4.38 -13.57
N TYR A 78 10.25 -3.09 -13.42
CA TYR A 78 10.95 -2.26 -14.41
C TYR A 78 12.25 -1.72 -13.85
N ARG A 79 13.33 -1.85 -14.62
CA ARG A 79 14.60 -1.19 -14.35
C ARG A 79 14.69 0.07 -15.20
N ILE A 80 14.68 1.21 -14.52
CA ILE A 80 14.76 2.54 -15.14
C ILE A 80 16.21 3.03 -15.02
N PRO A 81 16.88 3.37 -16.12
CA PRO A 81 18.23 3.93 -16.07
C PRO A 81 18.30 5.21 -15.23
N ALA A 82 19.45 5.49 -14.63
CA ALA A 82 19.69 6.80 -14.03
C ALA A 82 19.60 7.90 -15.10
N ASN A 83 19.12 9.09 -14.71
CA ASN A 83 18.98 10.28 -15.57
C ASN A 83 17.88 10.20 -16.64
N GLN A 84 16.98 9.23 -16.53
CA GLN A 84 15.72 9.22 -17.27
C GLN A 84 14.79 10.22 -16.56
N GLY A 85 14.07 11.05 -17.30
CA GLY A 85 13.13 12.02 -16.73
C GLY A 85 11.91 11.34 -16.07
N THR A 86 10.72 11.88 -16.31
CA THR A 86 9.47 11.31 -15.76
C THR A 86 9.12 9.98 -16.43
N LEU A 87 8.73 8.98 -15.63
CA LEU A 87 8.08 7.76 -16.11
C LEU A 87 6.56 7.91 -15.95
N GLU A 88 5.81 7.65 -17.01
CA GLU A 88 4.36 7.51 -16.98
C GLU A 88 4.00 6.02 -17.00
N ILE A 89 3.16 5.59 -16.05
CA ILE A 89 2.71 4.20 -15.91
C ILE A 89 1.20 4.19 -16.00
N GLU A 90 0.67 3.53 -17.01
CA GLU A 90 -0.76 3.26 -17.15
C GLU A 90 -1.04 1.80 -16.78
N ILE A 91 -2.03 1.60 -15.90
CA ILE A 91 -2.47 0.27 -15.47
C ILE A 91 -3.92 0.12 -15.89
N GLU A 92 -4.15 -0.77 -16.86
CA GLU A 92 -5.49 -1.14 -17.31
C GLU A 92 -5.92 -2.46 -16.67
N SER A 93 -7.18 -2.53 -16.23
CA SER A 93 -7.84 -3.77 -15.81
C SER A 93 -8.97 -4.07 -16.79
N ARG A 94 -9.11 -5.33 -17.19
CA ARG A 94 -10.23 -5.83 -18.00
C ARG A 94 -11.19 -6.65 -17.17
#